data_AF-A0A239BA59-F1
#
_entry.id   AF-A0A239BA59-F1
#
_cell.length_a   1.000
_cell.length_b   1.000
_cell.length_c   1.000
_cell.angle_alpha   90.00
_cell.angle_beta   90.00
_cell.angle_gamma   90.00
#
_symmetry.space_group_name_H-M   'P 1'
#
loop_
_entity.id
_entity.type
_entity.pdbx_description
1 polymer ?
#
loop_
_entity_poly.entity_id
_entity_poly.type
_entity_poly.pdbx_seq_one_letter_code
_entity_poly.pdbx_strand_id
1 'polypeptide(L)'
;MKNNKDLEKELQRIDGRGYKAYKDITGEYLYHDYVLSVDYVQSDPFAPPSRVRVILSQEKAQFPCNLFDEPHKKITVIDFLTRLFVNNTDLYYKKIGGSSKSGLLSIGKFRLPGTVGGRESNQ
;
A
#
# COMPACT_ATOMS: atom_id res chain seq x y z
N MET A 1 16.20 -11.04 -5.23
CA MET A 1 14.78 -10.63 -5.18
C MET A 1 13.95 -11.90 -5.02
N LYS A 2 13.06 -11.97 -4.03
CA LYS A 2 12.18 -13.13 -3.83
C LYS A 2 11.06 -13.09 -4.88
N ASN A 3 10.41 -14.22 -5.18
CA ASN A 3 9.24 -14.24 -6.06
C ASN A 3 7.93 -14.44 -5.27
N ASN A 4 6.80 -14.44 -5.95
CA ASN A 4 5.49 -14.67 -5.33
C ASN A 4 5.39 -16.03 -4.58
N LYS A 5 5.98 -17.10 -5.12
CA LYS A 5 5.98 -18.43 -4.48
C LYS A 5 6.79 -18.43 -3.19
N ASP A 6 7.85 -17.63 -3.11
CA ASP A 6 8.61 -17.47 -1.87
C ASP A 6 7.76 -16.79 -0.80
N LEU A 7 6.98 -15.76 -1.15
CA LEU A 7 6.04 -15.15 -0.20
C LEU A 7 4.97 -16.15 0.26
N GLU A 8 4.38 -16.91 -0.66
CA GLU A 8 3.39 -17.95 -0.33
C GLU A 8 3.94 -18.98 0.66
N LYS A 9 5.18 -19.45 0.45
CA LYS A 9 5.85 -20.38 1.38
C LYS A 9 6.10 -19.74 2.74
N GLU A 10 6.55 -18.49 2.79
CA GLU A 10 6.74 -17.79 4.06
C GLU A 10 5.42 -17.63 4.81
N LEU A 11 4.33 -17.25 4.11
CA LEU A 11 3.00 -17.12 4.70
C LEU A 11 2.51 -18.46 5.28
N GLN A 12 2.67 -19.56 4.55
CA GLN A 12 2.35 -20.90 5.05
C GLN A 12 3.20 -21.29 6.26
N ARG A 13 4.49 -20.94 6.26
CA ARG A 13 5.41 -21.26 7.36
C ARG A 13 5.03 -20.54 8.65
N ILE A 14 4.58 -19.28 8.56
CA ILE A 14 4.23 -18.46 9.72
C ILE A 14 2.79 -18.63 10.18
N ASP A 15 1.96 -19.36 9.43
CA ASP A 15 0.58 -19.65 9.83
C ASP A 15 0.52 -20.35 11.20
N GLY A 16 -0.39 -19.90 12.05
CA GLY A 16 -0.50 -20.35 13.44
C GLY A 16 0.67 -19.97 14.37
N ARG A 17 1.71 -19.26 13.89
CA ARG A 17 2.82 -18.78 14.74
C ARG A 17 2.47 -17.48 15.46
N GLY A 18 3.20 -17.20 16.55
CA GLY A 18 3.06 -15.95 17.28
C GLY A 18 3.39 -14.72 16.42
N TYR A 19 2.82 -13.57 16.79
CA TYR A 19 2.83 -12.35 15.97
C TYR A 19 4.21 -11.87 15.50
N LYS A 20 5.27 -12.12 16.28
CA LYS A 20 6.64 -11.76 15.90
C LYS A 20 7.09 -12.39 14.58
N ALA A 21 6.51 -13.53 14.18
CA ALA A 21 6.82 -14.24 12.94
C ALA A 21 6.45 -13.43 11.69
N TYR A 22 5.50 -12.48 11.78
CA TYR A 22 5.18 -11.62 10.65
C TYR A 22 6.39 -10.79 10.19
N LYS A 23 7.38 -10.50 11.05
CA LYS A 23 8.57 -9.76 10.59
C LYS A 23 9.33 -10.46 9.47
N ASP A 24 9.18 -11.78 9.34
CA ASP A 24 9.85 -12.58 8.33
C ASP A 24 9.35 -12.30 6.90
N ILE A 25 8.16 -11.69 6.75
CA ILE A 25 7.63 -11.29 5.42
C ILE A 25 8.19 -9.96 4.92
N THR A 26 9.09 -9.31 5.67
CA THR A 26 9.71 -8.05 5.25
C THR A 26 10.59 -8.28 4.02
N GLY A 27 10.48 -7.41 3.02
CA GLY A 27 11.30 -7.45 1.81
C GLY A 27 10.51 -7.24 0.53
N GLU A 28 11.18 -7.48 -0.59
CA GLU A 28 10.64 -7.27 -1.94
C GLU A 28 10.39 -8.60 -2.65
N TYR A 29 9.20 -8.70 -3.23
CA TYR A 29 8.69 -9.88 -3.92
C TYR A 29 8.31 -9.52 -5.35
N LEU A 30 9.03 -10.09 -6.30
CA LEU A 30 8.74 -9.95 -7.73
C LEU A 30 7.52 -10.80 -8.08
N TYR A 31 6.46 -10.12 -8.50
CA TYR A 31 5.37 -10.71 -9.26
C TYR A 31 5.66 -10.54 -10.76
N HIS A 32 4.75 -11.03 -11.62
CA HIS A 32 4.98 -10.99 -13.07
C HIS A 32 5.17 -9.55 -13.59
N ASP A 33 4.30 -8.62 -13.19
CA ASP A 33 4.27 -7.26 -13.75
C ASP A 33 4.63 -6.17 -12.75
N TYR A 34 4.80 -6.52 -11.47
CA TYR A 34 5.06 -5.57 -10.41
C TYR A 34 5.91 -6.18 -9.30
N VAL A 35 6.48 -5.32 -8.46
CA VAL A 35 7.15 -5.71 -7.22
C VAL A 35 6.27 -5.33 -6.04
N LEU A 36 5.96 -6.30 -5.19
CA LEU A 36 5.36 -6.07 -3.89
C LEU A 36 6.47 -5.87 -2.86
N SER A 37 6.58 -4.68 -2.29
CA SER A 37 7.49 -4.37 -1.21
C SER A 37 6.74 -4.32 0.12
N VAL A 38 7.21 -5.08 1.10
CA VAL A 38 6.76 -4.99 2.50
C VAL A 38 7.84 -4.24 3.27
N ASP A 39 7.64 -2.93 3.44
CA ASP A 39 8.67 -2.04 4.00
C ASP A 39 8.68 -2.07 5.54
N TYR A 40 7.50 -2.26 6.12
CA TYR A 40 7.33 -2.29 7.57
C TYR A 40 6.23 -3.27 7.93
N VAL A 41 6.53 -4.16 8.87
CA VAL A 41 5.55 -5.05 9.48
C VAL A 41 5.27 -4.58 10.89
N GLN A 42 3.99 -4.42 11.21
CA GLN A 42 3.51 -4.13 12.57
C GLN A 42 4.10 -5.11 13.60
N SER A 43 4.52 -4.60 14.76
CA SER A 43 5.20 -5.39 15.81
C SER A 43 4.25 -6.20 16.68
N ASP A 44 3.01 -5.74 16.80
CA ASP A 44 1.91 -6.31 17.57
C ASP A 44 0.56 -5.83 16.97
N PRO A 45 -0.59 -6.44 17.34
CA PRO A 45 -1.90 -6.08 16.78
C PRO A 45 -2.36 -4.63 17.00
N PHE A 46 -1.72 -3.89 17.90
CA PHE A 46 -2.10 -2.53 18.27
C PHE A 46 -1.16 -1.46 17.71
N ALA A 47 0.01 -1.87 17.21
CA ALA A 47 0.98 -1.02 16.54
C ALA A 47 0.42 -0.37 15.26
N PRO A 48 1.09 0.68 14.73
CA PRO A 48 0.74 1.22 13.43
C PRO A 48 0.72 0.11 12.36
N PRO A 49 -0.20 0.19 11.39
CA PRO A 49 -0.38 -0.86 10.40
C PRO A 49 0.89 -1.09 9.56
N SER A 50 1.04 -2.30 9.04
CA SER A 50 2.10 -2.61 8.08
C SER A 50 2.07 -1.67 6.88
N ARG A 51 3.24 -1.32 6.35
CA ARG A 51 3.40 -0.50 5.15
C ARG A 51 3.86 -1.37 4.00
N VAL A 52 3.09 -1.32 2.92
CA VAL A 52 3.37 -2.05 1.67
C VAL A 52 3.37 -1.08 0.50
N ARG A 53 4.19 -1.36 -0.51
CA ARG A 53 4.23 -0.65 -1.79
C ARG A 53 4.07 -1.62 -2.94
N VAL A 54 3.30 -1.22 -3.94
CA VAL A 54 3.26 -1.88 -5.25
C VAL A 54 4.06 -1.02 -6.21
N ILE A 55 5.14 -1.56 -6.75
CA ILE A 55 6.06 -0.87 -7.65
C ILE A 55 5.87 -1.46 -9.05
N LEU A 56 5.41 -0.63 -9.98
CA LEU A 56 5.27 -0.98 -11.39
C LEU A 56 6.36 -0.26 -12.18
N SER A 57 6.99 -0.95 -13.14
CA SER A 57 7.91 -0.30 -14.08
C SER A 57 7.12 0.56 -15.06
N GLN A 58 7.75 1.62 -15.58
CA GLN A 58 7.13 2.46 -16.61
C GLN A 58 6.75 1.67 -17.86
N GLU A 59 7.57 0.69 -18.23
CA GLU A 59 7.34 -0.23 -19.36
C GLU A 59 6.02 -1.01 -19.18
N LYS A 60 5.74 -1.48 -17.96
CA LYS A 60 4.51 -2.22 -17.64
C LYS A 60 3.32 -1.30 -17.42
N ALA A 61 3.54 -0.15 -16.80
CA ALA A 61 2.48 0.83 -16.54
C ALA A 61 1.97 1.50 -17.83
N GLN A 62 2.82 1.61 -18.85
CA GLN A 62 2.51 2.20 -20.17
C GLN A 62 1.89 3.61 -20.08
N PHE A 63 2.09 4.31 -18.97
CA PHE A 63 1.60 5.67 -18.84
C PHE A 63 2.34 6.58 -19.82
N PRO A 64 1.65 7.47 -20.54
CA PRO A 64 2.32 8.42 -21.41
C PRO A 64 3.32 9.29 -20.62
N CYS A 65 4.57 9.38 -21.09
CA CYS A 65 5.64 10.08 -20.37
C CYS A 65 5.35 11.59 -20.21
N ASN A 66 4.57 12.17 -21.12
CA ASN A 66 4.10 13.56 -21.06
C ASN A 66 3.13 13.85 -19.90
N LEU A 67 2.74 12.85 -19.12
CA LEU A 67 1.96 13.03 -17.89
C LEU A 67 2.86 13.30 -16.67
N PHE A 68 4.17 13.14 -16.80
CA PHE A 68 5.14 13.31 -15.71
C PHE A 68 6.22 14.36 -16.00
N ASP A 69 6.14 15.02 -17.15
CA ASP A 69 7.13 16.00 -17.62
C ASP A 69 7.11 17.29 -16.77
N GLU A 70 5.96 17.67 -16.24
CA GLU A 70 5.80 18.86 -15.40
C GLU A 70 5.35 18.52 -13.97
N PRO A 71 5.79 19.29 -12.95
CA PRO A 71 5.44 19.04 -11.56
C PRO A 71 3.93 18.95 -11.30
N HIS A 72 3.14 19.83 -11.93
CA HIS A 72 1.70 19.86 -11.73
C HIS A 72 0.99 18.65 -12.36
N LYS A 73 1.43 18.20 -13.55
CA LYS A 73 0.89 16.99 -14.19
C LYS A 73 1.20 15.74 -13.37
N LYS A 74 2.44 15.61 -12.88
CA LYS A 74 2.82 14.53 -11.96
C LYS A 74 1.92 14.50 -10.73
N ILE A 75 1.67 15.67 -10.12
CA ILE A 75 0.73 15.80 -9.00
C ILE A 75 -0.67 15.32 -9.38
N THR A 76 -1.21 15.79 -10.52
CA THR A 76 -2.54 15.40 -10.99
C THR A 76 -2.66 13.91 -11.22
N VAL A 77 -1.66 13.28 -11.84
CA VAL A 77 -1.64 11.82 -12.07
C VAL A 77 -1.63 11.07 -10.75
N ILE A 78 -0.79 11.49 -9.78
CA ILE A 78 -0.73 10.83 -8.46
C ILE A 78 -2.07 10.96 -7.72
N ASP A 79 -2.70 12.14 -7.71
CA ASP A 79 -4.01 12.34 -7.09
C ASP A 79 -5.08 11.46 -7.76
N PHE A 80 -5.13 11.46 -9.10
CA PHE A 80 -6.06 10.64 -9.87
C PHE A 80 -5.88 9.15 -9.58
N LEU A 81 -4.65 8.64 -9.66
CA LEU A 81 -4.35 7.23 -9.36
C LEU A 81 -4.71 6.89 -7.92
N THR A 82 -4.40 7.77 -6.96
CA THR A 82 -4.73 7.54 -5.53
C THR A 82 -6.25 7.40 -5.34
N ARG A 83 -7.04 8.30 -5.93
CA ARG A 83 -8.52 8.22 -5.87
C ARG A 83 -9.05 6.97 -6.55
N LEU A 84 -8.52 6.64 -7.73
CA LEU A 84 -8.90 5.45 -8.46
C LEU A 84 -8.62 4.18 -7.64
N PHE A 85 -7.44 4.10 -7.01
CA PHE A 85 -7.08 2.98 -6.14
C PHE A 85 -8.01 2.89 -4.93
N VAL A 86 -8.32 4.01 -4.25
CA VAL A 86 -9.25 4.02 -3.10
C VAL A 86 -10.63 3.50 -3.50
N ASN A 87 -11.18 4.03 -4.59
CA ASN A 87 -12.50 3.62 -5.08
C ASN A 87 -12.53 2.15 -5.47
N ASN A 88 -11.46 1.64 -6.12
CA ASN A 88 -11.38 0.23 -6.48
C ASN A 88 -11.14 -0.67 -5.26
N THR A 89 -10.35 -0.24 -4.27
CA THR A 89 -10.16 -1.05 -3.05
C THR A 89 -11.47 -1.28 -2.34
N ASP A 90 -12.35 -0.29 -2.25
CA ASP A 90 -13.66 -0.45 -1.60
C ASP A 90 -14.57 -1.46 -2.34
N LEU A 91 -14.39 -1.63 -3.66
CA LEU A 91 -15.12 -2.60 -4.47
C LEU A 91 -14.61 -4.04 -4.31
N TYR A 92 -13.28 -4.23 -4.31
CA TYR A 92 -12.66 -5.55 -4.27
C TYR A 92 -12.39 -6.06 -2.85
N TYR A 93 -12.25 -5.16 -1.89
CA TYR A 93 -11.97 -5.49 -0.50
C TYR A 93 -13.26 -5.43 0.33
N LYS A 94 -13.90 -6.59 0.52
CA LYS A 94 -14.94 -6.73 1.54
C LYS A 94 -14.28 -6.72 2.91
N LYS A 95 -14.48 -5.64 3.68
CA LYS A 95 -14.02 -5.53 5.06
C LYS A 95 -14.47 -6.76 5.85
N ILE A 96 -13.52 -7.58 6.27
CA ILE A 96 -13.79 -8.75 7.11
C ILE A 96 -14.26 -8.22 8.48
N GLY A 97 -15.49 -8.57 8.87
CA GLY A 97 -16.09 -8.11 10.13
C GLY A 97 -15.31 -8.60 11.35
N GLY A 98 -14.92 -7.67 12.21
CA GLY A 98 -14.17 -7.92 13.45
C GLY A 98 -13.80 -6.62 14.16
N SER A 99 -13.60 -6.70 15.48
CA SER A 99 -13.47 -5.54 16.37
C SER A 99 -12.33 -4.59 15.96
N SER A 100 -12.71 -3.32 15.81
CA SER A 100 -11.96 -2.06 15.84
C SER A 100 -10.71 -1.84 14.97
N LYS A 101 -9.97 -2.85 14.49
CA LYS A 101 -8.81 -2.65 13.57
C LYS A 101 -8.50 -3.84 12.64
N SER A 102 -9.19 -4.97 12.79
CA SER A 102 -8.95 -6.15 11.95
C SER A 102 -9.40 -5.91 10.50
N GLY A 103 -8.53 -6.23 9.54
CA GLY A 103 -8.85 -6.04 8.13
C GLY A 103 -8.87 -4.56 7.70
N LEU A 104 -8.05 -3.71 8.32
CA LEU A 104 -7.84 -2.37 7.80
C LEU A 104 -6.88 -2.44 6.60
N LEU A 105 -7.41 -2.19 5.41
CA LEU A 105 -6.62 -1.87 4.22
C LEU A 105 -6.86 -0.39 3.92
N SER A 106 -5.78 0.40 3.86
CA SER A 106 -5.87 1.82 3.51
C SER A 106 -4.73 2.19 2.58
N ILE A 107 -5.00 3.15 1.70
CA ILE A 107 -4.00 3.70 0.78
C ILE A 107 -3.46 4.98 1.38
N GLY A 108 -2.13 5.13 1.36
CA GLY A 108 -1.47 6.35 1.79
C GLY A 108 -1.99 7.55 0.99
N LYS A 109 -2.59 8.52 1.68
CA LYS A 109 -3.07 9.74 1.03
C LYS A 109 -1.86 10.60 0.64
N PHE A 110 -1.64 10.78 -0.65
CA PHE A 110 -0.71 11.78 -1.14
C PHE A 110 -1.26 13.17 -0.83
N ARG A 111 -0.55 13.93 0.02
CA ARG A 111 -0.93 15.31 0.36
C ARG A 111 -0.22 16.25 -0.59
N LEU A 112 -0.98 17.08 -1.30
CA LEU A 112 -0.40 18.10 -2.16
C LEU A 112 0.38 19.13 -1.32
N PRO A 113 1.58 19.53 -1.74
CA PRO A 113 2.27 20.65 -1.14
C PRO A 113 1.42 21.92 -1.37
N GLY A 114 0.87 22.50 -0.29
CA GLY A 114 0.07 23.71 -0.34
C GLY A 114 -1.39 23.58 0.13
N THR A 115 -1.90 22.37 0.39
CA THR A 115 -3.21 22.23 1.05
C THR A 115 -3.05 22.46 2.55
N VAL A 116 -3.10 23.73 2.97
CA VAL A 116 -3.26 24.12 4.37
C VAL A 116 -4.52 23.41 4.86
N GLY A 117 -4.34 22.42 5.74
CA GLY A 117 -5.47 21.85 6.46
C GLY A 117 -6.12 22.98 7.22
N GLY A 118 -7.37 23.30 6.88
CA GLY A 118 -8.20 24.14 7.72
C GLY A 118 -8.11 23.58 9.14
N ARG A 119 -7.50 24.35 10.04
CA ARG A 119 -7.72 24.15 11.46
C ARG A 119 -9.21 24.44 11.64
N GLU A 120 -10.01 23.39 11.81
CA GLU A 120 -11.26 23.55 12.54
C GLU A 120 -10.85 24.03 13.94
N SER A 121 -10.94 25.34 14.11
CA SER A 121 -10.99 26.00 15.40
C SER A 121 -12.30 25.58 16.07
N ASN A 122 -12.24 24.57 16.95
CA ASN A 122 -13.26 24.44 17.98
C ASN A 122 -13.01 25.54 19.01
N GLN A 123 -13.89 26.54 18.99
CA GLN A 123 -14.38 27.17 20.22
C GLN A 123 -15.48 26.29 20.80
#